data_AF-A0A4Y2VWI7-F1
#
_entry.id   AF-A0A4Y2VWI7-F1
#
_cell.length_a   1.000
_cell.length_b   1.000
_cell.length_c   1.000
_cell.angle_alpha   90.00
_cell.angle_beta   90.00
_cell.angle_gamma   90.00
#
_symmetry.space_group_name_H-M   'P 1'
#
loop_
_entity.id
_entity.type
_entity.pdbx_description
1 polymer ?
#
loop_
_entity_poly.entity_id
_entity_poly.type
_entity_poly.pdbx_seq_one_letter_code
_entity_poly.pdbx_strand_id
1 'polypeptide(L)'
;MLQEWQARWKSSPNSRFLYGIFPEVNTRRCHRVFLINQILTTHGCFPVHQYRMFGKSSDCECGRDQGTVSHYVYGCQIYREVRQKYIPKNFFELGILELI
;
A
#
# COMPACT_ATOMS: atom_id res chain seq x y z
N MET A 1 -20.29 18.24 -0.86
CA MET A 1 -19.99 16.84 -0.47
C MET A 1 -18.80 16.24 -1.24
N LEU A 2 -18.93 15.81 -2.50
CA LEU A 2 -17.83 15.10 -3.20
C LEU A 2 -16.58 15.98 -3.40
N GLN A 3 -16.76 17.26 -3.77
CA GLN A 3 -15.65 18.21 -3.91
C GLN A 3 -14.92 18.48 -2.58
N GLU A 4 -15.64 18.57 -1.47
CA GLU A 4 -15.04 18.74 -0.13
C GLU A 4 -14.25 17.49 0.27
N TRP A 5 -14.77 16.30 -0.04
CA TRP A 5 -14.06 15.05 0.17
C TRP A 5 -12.80 14.96 -0.69
N GLN A 6 -12.88 15.37 -1.95
CA GLN A 6 -11.73 15.44 -2.84
C GLN A 6 -10.67 16.41 -2.32
N ALA A 7 -11.07 17.59 -1.81
CA ALA A 7 -10.16 18.57 -1.23
C ALA A 7 -9.45 17.99 0.01
N ARG A 8 -10.20 17.36 0.92
CA ARG A 8 -9.64 16.67 2.10
C ARG A 8 -8.71 15.52 1.72
N TRP A 9 -9.05 14.76 0.67
CA TRP A 9 -8.24 13.64 0.22
C TRP A 9 -6.88 14.10 -0.33
N LYS A 10 -6.88 15.18 -1.12
CA LYS A 10 -5.68 15.84 -1.63
C LYS A 10 -4.80 16.39 -0.50
N SER A 11 -5.40 17.02 0.51
CA SER A 11 -4.64 17.69 1.58
C SER A 11 -4.24 16.79 2.76
N SER A 12 -4.78 15.58 2.86
CA SER A 12 -4.52 14.69 3.99
C SER A 12 -3.05 14.23 4.01
N PRO A 13 -2.37 14.17 5.16
CA PRO A 13 -1.06 13.55 5.27
C PRO A 13 -1.16 12.01 5.37
N ASN A 14 -2.35 11.46 5.62
CA ASN A 14 -2.55 10.03 5.87
C ASN A 14 -2.83 9.26 4.59
N SER A 15 -2.50 7.97 4.58
CA SER A 15 -2.83 7.03 3.50
C SER A 15 -2.33 7.46 2.12
N ARG A 16 -1.12 8.04 2.05
CA ARG A 16 -0.54 8.55 0.80
C ARG A 16 -0.31 7.46 -0.25
N PHE A 17 0.02 6.24 0.19
CA PHE A 17 0.05 5.06 -0.67
C PHE A 17 -1.28 4.82 -1.39
N LEU A 18 -2.41 4.89 -0.66
CA LEU A 18 -3.74 4.74 -1.26
C LEU A 18 -4.08 5.93 -2.18
N TYR A 19 -3.64 7.13 -1.82
CA TYR A 19 -3.89 8.34 -2.60
C TYR A 19 -3.30 8.26 -4.01
N GLY A 20 -2.07 7.76 -4.20
CA GLY A 20 -1.56 7.67 -5.57
C GLY A 20 -2.14 6.52 -6.39
N ILE A 21 -2.78 5.53 -5.77
CA ILE A 21 -3.57 4.52 -6.51
C ILE A 21 -4.94 5.09 -6.90
N PHE A 22 -5.60 5.77 -5.95
CA PHE A 22 -6.94 6.34 -6.13
C PHE A 22 -6.93 7.84 -5.78
N PRO A 23 -6.38 8.70 -6.66
CA PRO A 23 -6.29 10.14 -6.37
C PRO A 23 -7.67 10.83 -6.42
N GLU A 24 -8.63 10.23 -7.14
CA GLU A 24 -9.97 10.75 -7.33
C GLU A 24 -11.00 10.05 -6.45
N VAL A 25 -11.76 10.87 -5.71
CA VAL A 25 -12.91 10.42 -4.92
C VAL A 25 -14.09 10.23 -5.84
N ASN A 26 -14.74 9.08 -5.76
CA ASN A 26 -15.97 8.78 -6.48
C ASN A 26 -16.88 7.87 -5.64
N THR A 27 -18.11 7.66 -6.11
CA THR A 27 -19.12 6.82 -5.44
C THR A 27 -19.15 5.39 -5.95
N ARG A 28 -18.24 5.00 -6.85
CA ARG A 28 -18.19 3.63 -7.38
C ARG A 28 -17.78 2.69 -6.25
N ARG A 29 -18.47 1.55 -6.19
CA ARG A 29 -18.20 0.55 -5.16
C ARG A 29 -16.93 -0.21 -5.52
N CYS A 30 -15.95 -0.21 -4.61
CA CYS A 30 -14.83 -1.13 -4.69
C CYS A 30 -15.29 -2.55 -4.33
N HIS A 31 -14.89 -3.53 -5.13
CA HIS A 31 -15.10 -4.94 -4.79
C HIS A 31 -14.20 -5.30 -3.60
N ARG A 32 -14.80 -5.86 -2.54
CA ARG A 32 -14.12 -6.06 -1.27
C ARG A 32 -13.42 -7.42 -1.25
N VAL A 33 -12.14 -7.45 -1.59
CA VAL A 33 -11.28 -8.60 -1.33
C VAL A 33 -10.43 -8.32 -0.10
N PHE A 34 -10.54 -9.17 0.92
CA PHE A 34 -9.92 -8.94 2.24
C PHE A 34 -8.42 -8.63 2.13
N LEU A 35 -7.65 -9.46 1.41
CA LEU A 35 -6.20 -9.31 1.28
C LEU A 35 -5.80 -8.06 0.50
N ILE A 36 -6.53 -7.74 -0.58
CA ILE A 36 -6.28 -6.52 -1.38
C ILE A 36 -6.48 -5.28 -0.52
N ASN A 37 -7.52 -5.27 0.32
CA ASN A 37 -7.76 -4.14 1.23
C ASN A 37 -6.62 -3.94 2.24
N GLN A 38 -5.97 -5.01 2.71
CA GLN A 38 -4.82 -4.88 3.61
C GLN A 38 -3.65 -4.18 2.89
N ILE A 39 -3.37 -4.58 1.65
CA ILE A 39 -2.34 -3.94 0.80
C ILE A 39 -2.69 -2.47 0.57
N LEU A 40 -3.90 -2.19 0.09
CA LEU A 40 -4.35 -0.84 -0.28
C LEU A 40 -4.35 0.12 0.91
N THR A 41 -4.77 -0.35 2.09
CA THR A 41 -4.82 0.51 3.27
C THR A 41 -3.47 0.56 4.00
N THR A 42 -2.50 -0.28 3.64
CA THR A 42 -1.24 -0.48 4.39
C THR A 42 -1.45 -1.06 5.80
N HIS A 43 -2.50 -1.86 5.96
CA HIS A 43 -2.87 -2.54 7.21
C HIS A 43 -2.48 -4.02 7.21
N GLY A 44 -2.64 -4.67 8.36
CA GLY A 44 -2.52 -6.13 8.48
C GLY A 44 -1.17 -6.52 9.05
N CYS A 45 -0.61 -7.63 8.58
CA CYS A 45 0.63 -8.18 9.15
C CYS A 45 1.91 -7.48 8.66
N PHE A 46 1.83 -6.35 7.97
CA PHE A 46 3.03 -5.59 7.57
C PHE A 46 3.77 -5.03 8.81
N PRO A 47 5.07 -5.29 8.97
CA PRO A 47 5.86 -4.86 10.12
C PRO A 47 5.69 -3.40 10.52
N VAL A 48 5.67 -2.46 9.56
CA VAL A 48 5.48 -1.03 9.88
C VAL A 48 4.10 -0.76 10.51
N HIS A 49 3.05 -1.43 10.04
CA HIS A 49 1.72 -1.34 10.63
C HIS A 49 1.70 -1.96 12.04
N GLN A 50 2.32 -3.13 12.19
CA GLN A 50 2.41 -3.84 13.45
C GLN A 50 3.23 -3.08 14.51
N TYR A 51 4.29 -2.38 14.11
CA TYR A 51 5.05 -1.47 14.97
C TYR A 51 4.16 -0.34 15.50
N ARG A 52 3.43 0.34 14.61
CA ARG A 52 2.55 1.46 14.99
C ARG A 52 1.42 1.05 15.93
N MET A 53 0.83 -0.13 15.73
CA MET A 53 -0.35 -0.58 16.49
C MET A 53 0.01 -1.38 17.75
N PHE A 54 1.13 -2.10 17.74
CA PHE A 54 1.45 -3.09 18.76
C PHE A 54 2.91 -3.06 19.25
N GLY A 55 3.74 -2.12 18.79
CA GLY A 55 5.13 -1.99 19.23
C GLY A 55 6.08 -3.11 18.79
N LYS A 56 5.70 -3.93 17.80
CA LYS A 56 6.57 -4.97 17.22
C LYS A 56 7.68 -4.34 16.35
N SER A 57 8.72 -5.09 15.98
CA SER A 57 9.71 -4.56 15.03
C SER A 57 9.08 -4.09 13.71
N SER A 58 9.52 -2.94 13.21
CA SER A 58 9.16 -2.40 11.89
C SER A 58 9.96 -3.01 10.75
N ASP A 59 11.03 -3.74 11.06
CA ASP A 59 12.01 -4.19 10.07
C ASP A 59 11.49 -5.39 9.30
N CYS A 60 11.82 -5.46 8.03
CA CYS A 60 11.57 -6.65 7.24
C CYS A 60 12.59 -7.73 7.63
N GLU A 61 12.12 -8.98 7.73
CA GLU A 61 12.98 -10.16 7.94
C GLU A 61 14.06 -10.33 6.86
N CYS A 62 13.91 -9.69 5.69
CA CYS A 62 14.95 -9.70 4.67
C CYS A 62 16.20 -8.90 5.04
N GLY A 63 16.14 -8.07 6.09
CA GLY A 63 17.25 -7.31 6.65
C GLY A 63 17.68 -6.09 5.82
N ARG A 64 16.93 -5.69 4.79
CA ARG A 64 17.33 -4.59 3.88
C ARG A 64 16.58 -3.28 4.09
N ASP A 65 15.38 -3.33 4.66
CA ASP A 65 14.48 -2.17 4.78
C ASP A 65 13.36 -2.48 5.80
N GLN A 66 12.51 -1.49 6.08
CA GLN A 66 11.29 -1.66 6.83
C GLN A 66 10.26 -2.50 6.05
N GLY A 67 9.45 -3.27 6.78
CA GLY A 67 8.37 -4.09 6.22
C GLY A 67 7.16 -3.26 5.82
N THR A 68 7.32 -2.38 4.84
CA THR A 68 6.24 -1.61 4.20
C THR A 68 5.57 -2.41 3.09
N VAL A 69 4.34 -2.06 2.72
CA VAL A 69 3.67 -2.64 1.54
C VAL A 69 4.52 -2.46 0.29
N SER A 70 5.03 -1.25 0.03
CA SER A 70 5.89 -0.95 -1.11
C SER A 70 7.13 -1.86 -1.15
N HIS A 71 7.78 -2.08 0.00
CA HIS A 71 8.90 -3.00 0.08
C HIS A 71 8.51 -4.41 -0.38
N TYR A 72 7.40 -4.98 0.11
CA TYR A 72 6.97 -6.32 -0.28
C TYR A 72 6.49 -6.42 -1.73
N VAL A 73 5.80 -5.40 -2.22
CA VAL A 73 5.19 -5.34 -3.56
C VAL A 73 6.22 -5.03 -4.65
N TYR A 74 7.36 -4.42 -4.31
CA TYR A 74 8.35 -4.03 -5.31
C TYR A 74 9.73 -4.68 -5.13
N GLY A 75 10.26 -4.76 -3.91
CA GLY A 75 11.69 -4.97 -3.69
C GLY A 75 12.08 -6.18 -2.85
N CYS A 76 11.19 -6.71 -2.01
CA CYS A 76 11.57 -7.70 -1.01
C CYS A 76 12.05 -9.01 -1.64
N GLN A 77 13.28 -9.44 -1.36
CA GLN A 77 13.82 -10.68 -1.93
C GLN A 77 13.02 -11.92 -1.49
N ILE A 78 12.50 -11.93 -0.26
CA ILE A 78 11.74 -13.06 0.31
C ILE A 78 10.46 -13.32 -0.51
N TYR A 79 9.83 -12.25 -1.01
CA TYR A 79 8.57 -12.33 -1.75
C TYR A 79 8.75 -12.29 -3.27
N ARG A 80 9.97 -12.46 -3.79
CA ARG A 80 10.26 -12.36 -5.22
C ARG A 80 9.39 -13.30 -6.06
N GLU A 81 9.31 -14.58 -5.69
CA GLU A 81 8.55 -15.58 -6.44
C GLU A 81 7.05 -15.30 -6.40
N VAL A 82 6.52 -14.93 -5.23
CA VAL A 82 5.12 -14.52 -5.04
C VAL A 82 4.80 -13.34 -5.96
N ARG A 83 5.66 -12.31 -5.99
CA ARG A 83 5.49 -11.17 -6.90
C ARG A 83 5.46 -11.60 -8.35
N GLN A 84 6.43 -12.39 -8.79
CA GLN A 84 6.50 -12.84 -10.19
C GLN A 84 5.29 -13.68 -10.61
N LYS A 85 4.67 -14.40 -9.67
CA LYS A 85 3.50 -15.24 -9.93
C LYS A 85 2.18 -14.47 -9.94
N TYR A 86 2.02 -13.49 -9.04
CA TYR A 86 0.72 -12.85 -8.79
C TYR A 86 0.66 -11.36 -9.15
N ILE A 87 1.80 -10.69 -9.31
CA ILE A 87 1.87 -9.27 -9.66
C ILE A 87 2.27 -9.14 -11.14
N PRO A 88 1.41 -8.55 -12.00
CA PRO A 88 1.74 -8.32 -13.40
C PRO A 88 3.04 -7.52 -13.56
N LYS A 89 3.84 -7.81 -14.60
CA LYS A 89 5.10 -7.09 -14.85
C LYS A 89 4.90 -5.59 -15.09
N ASN A 90 3.75 -5.19 -15.64
CA ASN A 90 3.36 -3.80 -15.85
C ASN A 90 2.73 -3.15 -14.61
N PHE A 91 2.66 -3.84 -13.47
CA PHE A 91 2.11 -3.26 -12.24
C PHE A 91 2.87 -2.00 -11.78
N PHE A 92 4.16 -1.90 -12.12
CA PHE A 92 4.99 -0.73 -11.89
C PHE A 92 4.61 0.46 -12.79
N GLU A 93 4.09 0.20 -14.00
CA GLU A 93 3.62 1.23 -14.95
C GLU A 93 2.27 1.84 -14.53
N LEU A 94 1.58 1.24 -13.55
CA LEU A 94 0.34 1.79 -12.97
C LEU A 94 0.61 3.02 -12.07
N GLY A 95 1.81 3.60 -12.09
CA GLY A 95 2.15 4.84 -11.38
C GLY A 95 2.26 4.70 -9.85
N ILE A 96 2.13 3.50 -9.31
CA ILE A 96 2.12 3.27 -7.85
C ILE A 96 3.54 3.44 -7.24
N LEU A 97 4.59 3.50 -8.06
CA LEU A 97 5.98 3.75 -7.64
C LEU A 97 6.29 5.21 -7.28
N GLU A 98 5.49 6.20 -7.70
CA GLU A 98 5.77 7.63 -7.43
C GLU A 98 5.35 8.10 -6.02
N LEU A 99 5.11 7.16 -5.09
CA LEU A 99 4.54 7.43 -3.76
C LEU A 99 5.51 7.20 -2.59
N ILE A 100 6.81 7.19 -2.86
CA ILE A 100 7.85 7.22 -1.83
C ILE A 100 8.36 8.65 -1.70
#